data_AF-A0A244CMB2-F1
#
_entry.id   AF-A0A244CMB2-F1
#
_cell.length_a   1.000
_cell.length_b   1.000
_cell.length_c   1.000
_cell.angle_alpha   90.00
_cell.angle_beta   90.00
_cell.angle_gamma   90.00
#
_symmetry.space_group_name_H-M   'P 1'
#
loop_
_entity.id
_entity.type
_entity.pdbx_description
1 polymer ?
#
loop_
_entity_poly.entity_id
_entity_poly.type
_entity_poly.pdbx_seq_one_letter_code
_entity_poly.pdbx_strand_id
1 'polypeptide(L)'
;MQTTGSLGLLLQQFFASKKEHIRNNIPSVLSVAEFQHMLKKEKIRADRLSNPFSLVLFVLPTGIYCPLCDALVKHLTKLNRVIDEIGFFDETHLAIYLFNTPLEGAKSFLTRIAQEFEQLSEFKHSINVYPDSLPRPPAMNKIANKRVQERLPLLLNAQLSIKQADKMHTLSAKTLNISSSGAFIISDRQIDDETEIEFEFTLPLTELNSGSSLDIKILAKGHVIRSIGQGFAVTFAPQ
;
A
#
# COMPACT_ATOMS: atom_id res chain seq x y z
N MET A 1 -9.87 -12.77 24.75
CA MET A 1 -8.84 -11.86 25.31
C MET A 1 -7.59 -11.89 24.43
N GLN A 2 -7.57 -11.10 23.35
CA GLN A 2 -6.40 -10.84 22.45
C GLN A 2 -6.55 -9.46 21.74
N THR A 3 -7.24 -8.48 22.34
CA THR A 3 -7.74 -7.28 21.62
C THR A 3 -6.75 -6.11 21.60
N THR A 4 -5.91 -5.95 22.61
CA THR A 4 -4.99 -4.81 22.75
C THR A 4 -3.95 -4.69 21.63
N GLY A 5 -3.35 -5.81 21.21
CA GLY A 5 -2.36 -5.82 20.11
C GLY A 5 -2.96 -5.50 18.73
N SER A 6 -4.21 -5.89 18.50
CA SER A 6 -4.88 -5.70 17.21
C SER A 6 -5.29 -4.23 17.00
N LEU A 7 -5.69 -3.53 18.06
CA LEU A 7 -6.08 -2.12 17.97
C LEU A 7 -4.89 -1.20 17.68
N GLY A 8 -3.74 -1.46 18.30
CA GLY A 8 -2.49 -0.75 18.01
C GLY A 8 -2.03 -0.93 16.57
N LEU A 9 -2.12 -2.16 16.05
CA LEU A 9 -1.82 -2.46 14.64
C LEU A 9 -2.77 -1.73 13.68
N LEU A 10 -4.07 -1.65 14.00
CA LEU A 10 -5.03 -0.91 13.20
C LEU A 10 -4.68 0.58 13.14
N LEU A 11 -4.38 1.20 14.29
CA LEU A 11 -3.97 2.60 14.35
C LEU A 11 -2.68 2.84 13.57
N GLN A 12 -1.70 1.94 13.69
CA GLN A 12 -0.48 2.03 12.89
C GLN A 12 -0.80 1.96 11.39
N GLN A 13 -1.67 1.06 10.94
CA GLN A 13 -2.09 0.98 9.54
C GLN A 13 -2.78 2.25 9.03
N PHE A 14 -3.62 2.90 9.85
CA PHE A 14 -4.34 4.12 9.46
C PHE A 14 -3.47 5.39 9.48
N PHE A 15 -2.51 5.50 10.42
CA PHE A 15 -1.72 6.72 10.61
C PHE A 15 -0.29 6.65 10.06
N ALA A 16 0.27 5.45 9.81
CA ALA A 16 1.55 5.34 9.11
C ALA A 16 1.47 5.89 7.69
N SER A 17 0.29 5.85 7.04
CA SER A 17 0.07 6.48 5.74
C SER A 17 0.17 8.01 5.75
N LYS A 18 0.02 8.67 6.91
CA LYS A 18 0.06 10.14 7.03
C LYS A 18 1.45 10.72 7.28
N LYS A 19 2.43 9.92 7.73
CA LYS A 19 3.78 10.43 8.06
C LYS A 19 4.67 10.69 6.84
N GLU A 20 4.28 10.28 5.64
CA GLU A 20 5.14 10.33 4.45
C GLU A 20 5.18 11.69 3.72
N HIS A 21 4.46 12.71 4.19
CA HIS A 21 4.24 13.94 3.42
C HIS A 21 5.38 15.00 3.40
N ILE A 22 6.57 14.76 3.96
CA ILE A 22 7.56 15.85 4.13
C ILE A 22 8.51 16.06 2.91
N ARG A 23 8.44 15.24 1.85
CA ARG A 23 9.11 15.54 0.55
C ARG A 23 8.25 15.24 -0.70
N ASN A 24 6.92 15.29 -0.60
CA ASN A 24 5.96 15.09 -1.70
C ASN A 24 5.95 16.16 -2.81
N ASN A 25 7.09 16.81 -3.12
CA ASN A 25 7.15 17.83 -4.17
C ASN A 25 7.96 17.43 -5.41
N ILE A 26 8.30 16.15 -5.57
CA ILE A 26 8.70 15.60 -6.87
C ILE A 26 7.54 14.71 -7.33
N PRO A 27 6.65 15.18 -8.23
CA PRO A 27 5.41 14.49 -8.62
C PRO A 27 5.59 13.07 -9.18
N SER A 28 6.82 12.67 -9.46
CA SER A 28 7.19 11.44 -10.16
C SER A 28 7.99 10.45 -9.30
N VAL A 29 8.06 10.65 -7.98
CA VAL A 29 8.75 9.72 -7.06
C VAL A 29 7.77 9.25 -5.98
N LEU A 30 7.55 7.95 -5.92
CA LEU A 30 6.70 7.30 -4.95
C LEU A 30 7.34 7.31 -3.55
N SER A 31 6.51 7.52 -2.53
CA SER A 31 6.91 7.35 -1.12
C SER A 31 7.28 5.89 -0.81
N VAL A 32 7.78 5.63 0.41
CA VAL A 32 8.12 4.26 0.83
C VAL A 32 6.88 3.36 0.81
N ALA A 33 5.76 3.80 1.38
CA ALA A 33 4.53 3.02 1.40
C ALA A 33 3.92 2.85 -0.01
N GLU A 34 3.92 3.90 -0.83
CA GLU A 34 3.42 3.85 -2.20
C GLU A 34 4.25 2.88 -3.06
N PHE A 35 5.57 2.97 -2.98
CA PHE A 35 6.48 2.11 -3.74
C PHE A 35 6.38 0.65 -3.29
N GLN A 36 6.33 0.38 -1.97
CA GLN A 36 6.14 -0.97 -1.44
C GLN A 36 4.78 -1.57 -1.84
N HIS A 37 3.71 -0.75 -1.85
CA HIS A 37 2.39 -1.19 -2.30
C HIS A 37 2.38 -1.53 -3.80
N MET A 38 3.01 -0.69 -4.63
CA MET A 38 3.20 -0.96 -6.05
C MET A 38 3.99 -2.26 -6.26
N LEU A 39 5.14 -2.43 -5.59
CA LEU A 39 5.95 -3.65 -5.70
C LEU A 39 5.18 -4.91 -5.29
N LYS A 40 4.34 -4.83 -4.26
CA LYS A 40 3.50 -5.95 -3.84
C LYS A 40 2.50 -6.35 -4.93
N LYS A 41 1.88 -5.39 -5.60
CA LYS A 41 0.98 -5.65 -6.74
C LYS A 41 1.73 -6.25 -7.92
N GLU A 42 2.90 -5.69 -8.24
CA GLU A 42 3.72 -6.14 -9.37
C GLU A 42 4.29 -7.54 -9.15
N LYS A 43 4.65 -7.89 -7.91
CA LYS A 43 5.01 -9.25 -7.54
C LYS A 43 3.90 -10.26 -7.84
N ILE A 44 2.66 -9.93 -7.45
CA ILE A 44 1.48 -10.79 -7.74
C ILE A 44 1.24 -10.90 -9.24
N ARG A 45 1.42 -9.80 -9.98
CA ARG A 45 1.25 -9.77 -11.44
C ARG A 45 2.30 -10.62 -12.14
N ALA A 46 3.58 -10.44 -11.80
CA ALA A 46 4.69 -11.24 -12.29
C ALA A 46 4.48 -12.72 -11.97
N ASP A 47 3.98 -13.02 -10.77
CA ASP A 47 3.62 -14.37 -10.39
C ASP A 47 2.51 -14.97 -11.26
N ARG A 48 1.52 -14.18 -11.68
CA ARG A 48 0.45 -14.71 -12.50
C ARG A 48 0.86 -14.89 -13.96
N LEU A 49 1.65 -13.95 -14.48
CA LEU A 49 1.91 -13.82 -15.91
C LEU A 49 3.28 -14.36 -16.33
N SER A 50 4.14 -14.72 -15.39
CA SER A 50 5.54 -15.12 -15.64
C SER A 50 6.37 -14.06 -16.38
N ASN A 51 5.96 -12.79 -16.26
CA ASN A 51 6.70 -11.66 -16.81
C ASN A 51 7.68 -11.14 -15.75
N PRO A 52 9.00 -11.13 -16.01
CA PRO A 52 9.95 -10.68 -15.02
C PRO A 52 9.92 -9.16 -14.88
N PHE A 53 10.30 -8.63 -13.73
CA PHE A 53 10.69 -7.23 -13.59
C PHE A 53 12.05 -7.15 -12.91
N SER A 54 12.74 -6.03 -13.13
CA SER A 54 13.98 -5.73 -12.43
C SER A 54 13.77 -4.56 -11.48
N LEU A 55 14.44 -4.62 -10.33
CA LEU A 55 14.51 -3.56 -9.35
C LEU A 55 15.96 -3.12 -9.24
N VAL A 56 16.23 -1.87 -9.60
CA VAL A 56 17.54 -1.25 -9.42
C VAL A 56 17.50 -0.45 -8.12
N LEU A 57 18.36 -0.80 -7.16
CA LEU A 57 18.45 -0.12 -5.87
C LEU A 57 19.73 0.71 -5.81
N PHE A 58 19.61 1.98 -5.45
CA PHE A 58 20.73 2.89 -5.16
C PHE A 58 20.79 3.16 -3.66
N VAL A 59 21.94 2.89 -3.05
CA VAL A 59 22.20 3.22 -1.65
C VAL A 59 22.46 4.72 -1.55
N LEU A 60 21.68 5.42 -0.73
CA LEU A 60 21.78 6.85 -0.47
C LEU A 60 22.79 7.11 0.65
N PRO A 61 23.98 7.68 0.37
CA PRO A 61 25.07 7.77 1.36
C PRO A 61 24.71 8.58 2.60
N THR A 62 23.84 9.57 2.44
CA THR A 62 23.39 10.50 3.49
C THR A 62 21.86 10.50 3.65
N GLY A 63 21.21 9.41 3.24
CA GLY A 63 19.76 9.23 3.29
C GLY A 63 18.99 10.06 2.25
N ILE A 64 17.66 10.08 2.39
CA ILE A 64 16.71 10.69 1.43
C ILE A 64 16.82 12.22 1.26
N TYR A 65 17.59 12.90 2.10
CA TYR A 65 17.68 14.37 2.13
C TYR A 65 18.93 14.93 1.42
N CYS A 66 19.64 14.12 0.63
CA CYS A 66 20.89 14.56 0.02
C CYS A 66 20.70 15.24 -1.36
N PRO A 67 21.43 16.33 -1.66
CA PRO A 67 21.35 16.99 -2.97
C PRO A 67 21.68 16.07 -4.15
N LEU A 68 22.53 15.07 -3.91
CA LEU A 68 22.90 14.07 -4.89
C LEU A 68 21.71 13.18 -5.28
N CYS A 69 20.85 12.84 -4.31
CA CYS A 69 19.60 12.11 -4.56
C CYS A 69 18.67 12.94 -5.45
N ASP A 70 18.54 14.24 -5.19
CA ASP A 70 17.69 15.13 -5.99
C ASP A 70 18.20 15.22 -7.45
N ALA A 71 19.52 15.28 -7.64
CA ALA A 71 20.15 15.25 -8.96
C ALA A 71 19.92 13.92 -9.68
N LEU A 72 20.09 12.80 -8.98
CA LEU A 72 19.84 11.46 -9.50
C LEU A 72 18.37 11.30 -9.91
N VAL A 73 17.42 11.63 -9.04
CA VAL A 73 15.98 11.58 -9.34
C VAL A 73 15.63 12.41 -10.58
N LYS A 74 16.13 13.64 -10.67
CA LYS A 74 15.90 14.52 -11.82
C LYS A 74 16.48 13.96 -13.12
N HIS A 75 17.56 13.20 -13.02
CA HIS A 75 18.15 12.51 -14.17
C HIS A 75 17.31 11.28 -14.57
N LEU A 76 16.96 10.43 -13.61
CA LEU A 76 16.19 9.21 -13.82
C LEU A 76 14.80 9.48 -14.42
N THR A 77 14.13 10.53 -13.95
CA THR A 77 12.81 10.93 -14.46
C THR A 77 12.82 11.31 -15.94
N LYS A 78 13.97 11.69 -16.50
CA LYS A 78 14.13 11.94 -17.95
C LYS A 78 14.34 10.66 -18.76
N LEU A 79 14.88 9.62 -18.13
CA LEU A 79 15.26 8.37 -18.78
C LEU A 79 14.20 7.28 -18.71
N ASN A 80 13.27 7.42 -17.78
CA ASN A 80 12.24 6.43 -17.52
C ASN A 80 11.17 6.42 -18.61
N ARG A 81 10.76 5.21 -18.98
CA ARG A 81 9.56 5.02 -19.80
C ARG A 81 8.35 5.35 -18.94
N VAL A 82 7.23 5.63 -19.60
CA VAL A 82 5.93 5.89 -18.95
C VAL A 82 5.50 4.75 -17.99
N ILE A 83 6.02 3.54 -18.19
CA ILE A 83 5.68 2.34 -17.41
C ILE A 83 6.70 1.98 -16.32
N ASP A 84 7.82 2.70 -16.25
CA ASP A 84 8.86 2.49 -15.23
C ASP A 84 8.65 3.47 -14.08
N GLU A 85 8.73 2.97 -12.85
CA GLU A 85 8.39 3.75 -11.65
C GLU A 85 9.62 4.00 -10.79
N ILE A 86 9.69 5.18 -10.17
CA ILE A 86 10.75 5.56 -9.21
C ILE A 86 10.11 5.72 -7.85
N GLY A 87 10.76 5.21 -6.80
CA GLY A 87 10.32 5.46 -5.44
C GLY A 87 11.38 5.12 -4.41
N PHE A 88 11.09 5.46 -3.16
CA PHE A 88 11.95 5.06 -2.05
C PHE A 88 11.61 3.63 -1.64
N PHE A 89 12.60 2.76 -1.53
CA PHE A 89 12.40 1.40 -1.02
C PHE A 89 12.39 1.38 0.52
N ASP A 90 13.26 2.19 1.11
CA ASP A 90 13.35 2.53 2.52
C ASP A 90 14.04 3.90 2.69
N GLU A 91 14.41 4.27 3.92
CA GLU A 91 15.07 5.56 4.24
C GLU A 91 16.49 5.70 3.67
N THR A 92 17.08 4.61 3.19
CA THR A 92 18.47 4.52 2.71
C THR A 92 18.59 4.07 1.26
N HIS A 93 17.47 3.74 0.60
CA HIS A 93 17.47 3.22 -0.77
C HIS A 93 16.46 3.95 -1.66
N LEU A 94 16.98 4.51 -2.76
CA LEU A 94 16.17 4.89 -3.92
C LEU A 94 16.06 3.70 -4.86
N ALA A 95 14.87 3.46 -5.39
CA ALA A 95 14.59 2.31 -6.21
C ALA A 95 13.95 2.70 -7.54
N ILE A 96 14.28 1.92 -8.57
CA ILE A 96 13.68 2.01 -9.90
C ILE A 96 13.12 0.65 -10.25
N TYR A 97 11.81 0.62 -10.49
CA TYR A 97 11.10 -0.52 -11.01
C TYR A 97 11.12 -0.49 -12.54
N LEU A 98 11.66 -1.54 -13.16
CA LEU A 98 11.75 -1.70 -14.60
C LEU A 98 10.78 -2.80 -15.06
N PHE A 99 9.69 -2.39 -15.71
CA PHE A 99 8.62 -3.28 -16.14
C PHE A 99 9.09 -4.24 -17.23
N ASN A 100 8.74 -5.52 -17.12
CA ASN A 100 9.05 -6.56 -18.12
C ASN A 100 10.53 -6.57 -18.55
N THR A 101 11.43 -6.27 -17.61
CA THR A 101 12.85 -6.05 -17.89
C THR A 101 13.66 -7.13 -17.21
N PRO A 102 14.35 -8.01 -17.96
CA PRO A 102 15.26 -8.99 -17.38
C PRO A 102 16.59 -8.34 -16.98
N LEU A 103 17.46 -9.11 -16.32
CA LEU A 103 18.76 -8.67 -15.80
C LEU A 103 19.60 -7.90 -16.84
N GLU A 104 19.68 -8.40 -18.08
CA GLU A 104 20.47 -7.77 -19.14
C GLU A 104 19.90 -6.40 -19.55
N GLY A 105 18.58 -6.25 -19.52
CA GLY A 105 17.92 -4.96 -19.77
C GLY A 105 18.22 -3.96 -18.64
N ALA A 106 18.21 -4.42 -17.39
CA ALA A 106 18.56 -3.58 -16.25
C ALA A 106 20.05 -3.17 -16.25
N LYS A 107 20.96 -4.06 -16.65
CA LYS A 107 22.39 -3.73 -16.84
C LYS A 107 22.58 -2.67 -17.93
N SER A 108 21.87 -2.82 -19.05
CA SER A 108 21.91 -1.86 -20.16
C SER A 108 21.39 -0.49 -19.72
N PHE A 109 20.31 -0.48 -18.95
CA PHE A 109 19.75 0.72 -18.33
C PHE A 109 20.76 1.41 -17.40
N LEU A 110 21.41 0.69 -16.50
CA LEU A 110 22.46 1.23 -15.63
C LEU A 110 23.68 1.75 -16.40
N THR A 111 24.09 1.03 -17.44
CA THR A 111 25.22 1.45 -18.31
C THR A 111 24.92 2.81 -18.96
N ARG A 112 23.68 3.00 -19.43
CA ARG A 112 23.24 4.29 -19.99
C ARG A 112 23.25 5.41 -18.93
N ILE A 113 22.75 5.15 -17.73
CA ILE A 113 22.82 6.14 -16.64
C ILE A 113 24.29 6.50 -16.34
N ALA A 114 25.18 5.50 -16.29
CA ALA A 114 26.59 5.73 -16.00
C ALA A 114 27.30 6.60 -17.06
N GLN A 115 26.82 6.57 -18.31
CA GLN A 115 27.34 7.40 -19.39
C GLN A 115 26.83 8.85 -19.34
N GLU A 116 25.63 9.07 -18.81
CA GLU A 116 24.96 10.38 -18.83
C GLU A 116 24.96 11.10 -17.46
N PHE A 117 25.30 10.39 -16.39
CA PHE A 117 25.32 10.90 -15.01
C PHE A 117 26.63 10.50 -14.32
N GLU A 118 27.64 11.37 -14.39
CA GLU A 118 28.99 11.12 -13.87
C GLU A 118 29.01 10.78 -12.37
N GLN A 119 28.11 11.39 -11.59
CA GLN A 119 27.98 11.16 -10.15
C GLN A 119 27.36 9.79 -9.80
N LEU A 120 27.00 8.95 -10.77
CA LEU A 120 26.47 7.61 -10.50
C LEU A 120 27.47 6.77 -9.67
N SER A 121 28.76 6.99 -9.89
CA SER A 121 29.84 6.28 -9.18
C SER A 121 29.85 6.52 -7.67
N GLU A 122 29.22 7.60 -7.19
CA GLU A 122 29.05 7.91 -5.77
C GLU A 122 27.97 7.03 -5.11
N PHE A 123 27.13 6.36 -5.91
CA PHE A 123 26.09 5.47 -5.43
C PHE A 123 26.50 4.00 -5.56
N LYS A 124 26.51 3.28 -4.44
CA LYS A 124 26.45 1.82 -4.49
C LYS A 124 25.10 1.42 -5.04
N HIS A 125 25.06 0.42 -5.93
CA HIS A 125 23.82 -0.05 -6.51
C HIS A 125 23.77 -1.57 -6.64
N SER A 126 22.55 -2.10 -6.71
CA SER A 126 22.30 -3.53 -6.97
C SER A 126 21.12 -3.70 -7.92
N ILE A 127 21.11 -4.82 -8.66
CA ILE A 127 19.99 -5.22 -9.52
C ILE A 127 19.39 -6.50 -8.94
N ASN A 128 18.09 -6.49 -8.71
CA ASN A 128 17.34 -7.65 -8.26
C ASN A 128 16.29 -7.97 -9.33
N VAL A 129 16.12 -9.25 -9.70
CA VAL A 129 15.15 -9.65 -10.72
C VAL A 129 14.07 -10.51 -10.08
N TYR A 130 12.82 -10.28 -10.44
CA TYR A 130 11.70 -11.08 -9.96
C TYR A 130 10.87 -11.64 -11.11
N PRO A 131 10.50 -12.93 -11.09
CA PRO A 131 11.05 -13.94 -10.18
C PRO A 131 12.54 -14.17 -10.48
N ASP A 132 13.35 -14.35 -9.43
CA ASP A 132 14.70 -14.91 -9.59
C ASP A 132 14.54 -16.22 -10.35
N SER A 133 15.33 -16.41 -11.41
CA SER A 133 15.16 -17.37 -12.51
C SER A 133 15.20 -18.88 -12.13
N LEU A 134 14.86 -19.24 -10.90
CA LEU A 134 14.61 -20.62 -10.51
C LEU A 134 13.35 -21.15 -11.20
N PRO A 135 13.40 -22.36 -11.78
CA PRO A 135 12.21 -23.01 -12.32
C PRO A 135 11.17 -23.12 -11.23
N ARG A 136 9.97 -22.60 -11.50
CA ARG A 136 8.83 -22.68 -10.60
C ARG A 136 8.49 -24.15 -10.31
N PRO A 137 8.46 -24.59 -9.04
CA PRO A 137 7.70 -25.79 -8.72
C PRO A 137 6.22 -25.51 -9.03
N PRO A 138 5.45 -26.51 -9.49
CA PRO A 138 4.04 -26.34 -9.78
C PRO A 138 3.32 -25.78 -8.55
N ALA A 139 2.51 -24.74 -8.78
CA ALA A 139 1.95 -23.90 -7.73
C ALA A 139 1.19 -24.71 -6.66
N MET A 140 1.77 -24.84 -5.47
CA MET A 140 1.04 -25.28 -4.28
C MET A 140 0.47 -24.08 -3.52
N ASN A 141 -0.85 -23.90 -3.67
CA ASN A 141 -1.80 -23.38 -2.67
C ASN A 141 -1.24 -22.59 -1.47
N LYS A 142 -0.70 -21.38 -1.69
CA LYS A 142 -0.39 -20.43 -0.60
C LYS A 142 -1.06 -19.06 -0.72
N ILE A 143 -1.96 -18.88 -1.69
CA ILE A 143 -2.70 -17.60 -1.86
C ILE A 143 -3.76 -17.42 -0.75
N ALA A 144 -4.20 -18.49 -0.09
CA ALA A 144 -5.21 -18.41 0.97
C ALA A 144 -4.74 -17.66 2.24
N ASN A 145 -3.44 -17.63 2.55
CA ASN A 145 -2.98 -17.16 3.88
C ASN A 145 -2.65 -15.66 3.99
N LYS A 146 -2.44 -14.91 2.88
CA LYS A 146 -2.00 -13.51 2.97
C LYS A 146 -3.15 -12.51 3.19
N ARG A 147 -4.36 -12.82 2.71
CA ARG A 147 -5.58 -12.01 3.01
C ARG A 147 -5.99 -12.09 4.49
N VAL A 148 -5.53 -13.11 5.20
CA VAL A 148 -5.81 -13.34 6.64
C VAL A 148 -4.88 -12.51 7.53
N GLN A 149 -3.68 -12.12 7.05
CA GLN A 149 -2.71 -11.39 7.86
C GLN A 149 -2.93 -9.87 7.92
N GLU A 150 -3.63 -9.27 6.94
CA GLU A 150 -3.86 -7.82 6.89
C GLU A 150 -5.22 -7.39 7.46
N ARG A 151 -6.13 -8.35 7.64
CA ARG A 151 -7.47 -8.11 8.16
C ARG A 151 -7.51 -8.48 9.63
N LEU A 152 -7.73 -7.48 10.46
CA LEU A 152 -7.84 -7.64 11.89
C LEU A 152 -9.29 -8.06 12.22
N PRO A 153 -9.52 -9.18 12.92
CA PRO A 153 -10.85 -9.66 13.28
C PRO A 153 -11.45 -8.83 14.44
N LEU A 154 -11.58 -7.53 14.22
CA LEU A 154 -12.12 -6.58 15.20
C LEU A 154 -13.60 -6.33 14.94
N LEU A 155 -14.38 -6.36 16.02
CA LEU A 155 -15.80 -6.03 16.04
C LEU A 155 -15.95 -4.61 16.58
N LEU A 156 -15.85 -3.62 15.70
CA LEU A 156 -16.01 -2.21 16.07
C LEU A 156 -17.43 -1.74 15.78
N ASN A 157 -17.96 -0.88 16.65
CA ASN A 157 -19.21 -0.20 16.35
C ASN A 157 -18.98 0.82 15.23
N ALA A 158 -19.87 0.80 14.25
CA ALA A 158 -19.83 1.67 13.09
C ALA A 158 -21.17 2.39 12.92
N GLN A 159 -21.11 3.68 12.59
CA GLN A 159 -22.24 4.42 12.02
C GLN A 159 -21.96 4.63 10.54
N LEU A 160 -22.92 4.29 9.70
CA LEU A 160 -22.80 4.35 8.25
C LEU A 160 -23.81 5.37 7.72
N SER A 161 -23.37 6.28 6.88
CA SER A 161 -24.23 7.19 6.11
C SER A 161 -24.19 6.75 4.66
N ILE A 162 -25.30 6.19 4.19
CA ILE A 162 -25.45 5.57 2.87
C ILE A 162 -26.25 6.53 1.98
N LYS A 163 -25.75 6.83 0.79
CA LYS A 163 -26.44 7.69 -0.18
C LYS A 163 -27.12 6.82 -1.25
N GLN A 164 -28.45 6.69 -1.20
CA GLN A 164 -29.22 5.91 -2.17
C GLN A 164 -30.42 6.71 -2.67
N ALA A 165 -30.60 6.78 -4.00
CA ALA A 165 -31.74 7.45 -4.64
C ALA A 165 -32.03 8.86 -4.09
N ASP A 166 -30.97 9.66 -3.90
CA ASP A 166 -31.02 11.04 -3.39
C ASP A 166 -31.51 11.20 -1.93
N LYS A 167 -31.56 10.10 -1.18
CA LYS A 167 -31.81 10.10 0.27
C LYS A 167 -30.59 9.60 1.03
N MET A 168 -30.32 10.24 2.16
CA MET A 168 -29.27 9.84 3.09
C MET A 168 -29.88 8.93 4.17
N HIS A 169 -29.35 7.73 4.29
CA HIS A 169 -29.78 6.75 5.28
C HIS A 169 -28.66 6.48 6.28
N THR A 170 -28.95 6.61 7.56
CA THR A 170 -28.02 6.24 8.63
C THR A 170 -28.31 4.83 9.13
N LEU A 171 -27.27 4.01 9.27
CA LEU A 171 -27.34 2.64 9.76
C LEU A 171 -26.27 2.42 10.83
N SER A 172 -26.65 1.84 11.97
CA SER A 172 -25.70 1.36 12.97
C SER A 172 -25.37 -0.10 12.68
N ALA A 173 -24.08 -0.42 12.60
CA ALA A 173 -23.58 -1.75 12.26
C ALA A 173 -22.32 -2.09 13.05
N LYS A 174 -21.84 -3.33 12.89
CA LYS A 174 -20.53 -3.75 13.41
C LYS A 174 -19.60 -4.12 12.28
N THR A 175 -18.32 -3.80 12.42
CA THR A 175 -17.29 -4.29 11.50
C THR A 175 -16.92 -5.74 11.81
N LEU A 176 -16.33 -6.39 10.82
CA LEU A 176 -15.60 -7.65 10.93
C LEU A 176 -14.43 -7.58 9.96
N ASN A 177 -13.26 -8.10 10.33
CA ASN A 177 -12.10 -8.20 9.42
C ASN A 177 -11.69 -6.85 8.79
N ILE A 178 -11.42 -5.84 9.63
CA ILE A 178 -11.05 -4.47 9.21
C ILE A 178 -9.56 -4.36 8.86
N SER A 179 -9.23 -3.46 7.93
CA SER A 179 -7.88 -3.12 7.46
C SER A 179 -7.83 -1.65 7.02
N SER A 180 -6.65 -1.12 6.67
CA SER A 180 -6.52 0.23 6.08
C SER A 180 -7.22 0.41 4.74
N SER A 181 -7.48 -0.67 4.00
CA SER A 181 -8.11 -0.59 2.67
C SER A 181 -9.61 -0.88 2.69
N GLY A 182 -10.17 -1.34 3.81
CA GLY A 182 -11.58 -1.71 3.85
C GLY A 182 -11.97 -2.57 5.05
N ALA A 183 -13.25 -2.90 5.12
CA ALA A 183 -13.86 -3.69 6.19
C ALA A 183 -14.98 -4.57 5.65
N PHE A 184 -15.34 -5.61 6.41
CA PHE A 184 -16.65 -6.24 6.26
C PHE A 184 -17.60 -5.62 7.28
N ILE A 185 -18.83 -5.34 6.86
CA ILE A 185 -19.88 -4.76 7.69
C ILE A 185 -20.95 -5.83 7.92
N ILE A 186 -21.23 -6.14 9.17
CA ILE A 186 -22.31 -7.04 9.57
C ILE A 186 -23.59 -6.22 9.62
N SER A 187 -24.57 -6.58 8.78
CA SER A 187 -25.88 -5.94 8.71
C SER A 187 -26.93 -6.90 8.16
N ASP A 188 -28.16 -6.76 8.64
CA ASP A 188 -29.35 -7.40 8.09
C ASP A 188 -29.85 -6.75 6.79
N ARG A 189 -29.35 -5.55 6.46
CA ARG A 189 -29.67 -4.85 5.23
C ARG A 189 -28.71 -5.21 4.11
N GLN A 190 -29.29 -5.51 2.95
CA GLN A 190 -28.54 -5.59 1.71
C GLN A 190 -28.35 -4.17 1.15
N ILE A 191 -27.14 -3.89 0.71
CA ILE A 191 -26.78 -2.66 0.02
C ILE A 191 -26.28 -3.05 -1.37
N ASP A 192 -26.70 -2.30 -2.37
CA ASP A 192 -26.26 -2.55 -3.75
C ASP A 192 -24.75 -2.33 -3.88
N ASP A 193 -24.11 -3.13 -4.72
CA ASP A 193 -22.71 -2.95 -5.06
C ASP A 193 -22.50 -1.55 -5.67
N GLU A 194 -21.29 -0.99 -5.52
CA GLU A 194 -20.91 0.37 -5.90
C GLU A 194 -21.61 1.51 -5.13
N THR A 195 -22.47 1.20 -4.16
CA THR A 195 -23.09 2.25 -3.31
C THR A 195 -22.02 2.95 -2.49
N GLU A 196 -21.98 4.29 -2.57
CA GLU A 196 -21.09 5.13 -1.76
C GLU A 196 -21.57 5.19 -0.31
N ILE A 197 -20.63 5.03 0.61
CA ILE A 197 -20.91 5.06 2.04
C ILE A 197 -19.81 5.85 2.76
N GLU A 198 -20.24 6.69 3.70
CA GLU A 198 -19.39 7.30 4.70
C GLU A 198 -19.51 6.50 6.01
N PHE A 199 -18.39 6.18 6.63
CA PHE A 199 -18.35 5.34 7.82
C PHE A 199 -17.62 6.06 8.96
N GLU A 200 -18.20 6.01 10.15
CA GLU A 200 -17.57 6.42 11.40
C GLU A 200 -17.39 5.18 12.29
N PHE A 201 -16.14 4.78 12.54
CA PHE A 201 -15.81 3.71 13.47
C PHE A 201 -15.41 4.30 14.82
N THR A 202 -15.96 3.76 15.91
CA THR A 202 -15.54 4.14 17.27
C THR A 202 -14.56 3.09 17.83
N LEU A 203 -13.35 3.53 18.14
CA LEU A 203 -12.32 2.73 18.78
C LEU A 203 -12.31 3.01 20.30
N PRO A 204 -12.63 2.02 21.15
CA PRO A 204 -12.52 2.20 22.59
C PRO A 204 -11.04 2.20 23.00
N LEU A 205 -10.50 3.35 23.47
CA LEU A 205 -9.10 3.40 23.96
C LEU A 205 -8.93 2.91 25.39
N THR A 206 -10.02 2.48 26.04
CA THR A 206 -9.94 1.83 27.36
C THR A 206 -9.01 0.62 27.36
N GLU A 207 -8.74 0.05 26.18
CA GLU A 207 -7.82 -1.06 25.96
C GLU A 207 -6.35 -0.63 25.71
N LEU A 208 -6.08 0.64 25.40
CA LEU A 208 -4.74 1.13 25.04
C LEU A 208 -4.02 1.88 26.17
N ASN A 209 -4.75 2.48 27.12
CA ASN A 209 -4.17 3.13 28.29
C ASN A 209 -5.02 2.89 29.54
N SER A 210 -4.38 2.44 30.61
CA SER A 210 -4.99 2.01 31.88
C SER A 210 -5.61 3.14 32.73
N GLY A 211 -6.44 4.01 32.15
CA GLY A 211 -7.09 5.06 32.96
C GLY A 211 -7.93 6.13 32.25
N SER A 212 -8.02 6.16 30.90
CA SER A 212 -8.85 7.15 30.21
C SER A 212 -9.91 6.49 29.31
N SER A 213 -11.17 6.88 29.47
CA SER A 213 -12.32 6.47 28.66
C SER A 213 -12.45 7.32 27.39
N LEU A 214 -11.33 7.55 26.70
CA LEU A 214 -11.35 8.32 25.46
C LEU A 214 -11.73 7.39 24.31
N ASP A 215 -12.69 7.80 23.49
CA ASP A 215 -13.05 7.09 22.27
C ASP A 215 -12.43 7.81 21.07
N ILE A 216 -11.73 7.09 20.19
CA ILE A 216 -11.29 7.65 18.90
C ILE A 216 -12.36 7.35 17.86
N LYS A 217 -12.80 8.40 17.16
CA LYS A 217 -13.65 8.28 15.99
C LYS A 217 -12.79 8.35 14.72
N ILE A 218 -12.85 7.30 13.90
CA ILE A 218 -12.23 7.29 12.57
C ILE A 218 -13.32 7.48 11.53
N LEU A 219 -13.20 8.54 10.73
CA LEU A 219 -14.06 8.79 9.58
C LEU A 219 -13.38 8.31 8.30
N ALA A 220 -14.09 7.51 7.51
CA ALA A 220 -13.65 7.02 6.21
C ALA A 220 -14.78 7.14 5.18
N LYS A 221 -14.43 7.23 3.90
CA LYS A 221 -15.38 7.13 2.78
C LYS A 221 -15.03 5.92 1.94
N GLY A 222 -16.00 5.36 1.24
CA GLY A 222 -15.77 4.18 0.41
C GLY A 222 -16.99 3.75 -0.38
N HIS A 223 -16.91 2.57 -0.97
CA HIS A 223 -18.03 1.96 -1.68
C HIS A 223 -18.16 0.47 -1.35
N VAL A 224 -19.37 -0.05 -1.50
CA VAL A 224 -19.66 -1.48 -1.40
C VAL A 224 -19.06 -2.19 -2.61
N ILE A 225 -18.25 -3.23 -2.39
CA ILE A 225 -17.70 -4.04 -3.49
C ILE A 225 -18.53 -5.30 -3.71
N ARG A 226 -19.18 -5.80 -2.65
CA ARG A 226 -20.02 -7.00 -2.70
C ARG A 226 -20.88 -7.12 -1.45
N SER A 227 -22.12 -7.52 -1.64
CA SER A 227 -23.02 -7.99 -0.56
C SER A 227 -23.02 -9.52 -0.45
N ILE A 228 -22.87 -10.06 0.77
CA ILE A 228 -22.84 -11.52 1.03
C ILE A 228 -23.56 -11.84 2.34
N GLY A 229 -24.70 -12.54 2.25
CA GLY A 229 -25.41 -13.07 3.42
C GLY A 229 -25.85 -11.95 4.37
N GLN A 230 -25.32 -11.98 5.60
CA GLN A 230 -25.63 -11.03 6.69
C GLN A 230 -24.67 -9.83 6.72
N GLY A 231 -24.23 -9.35 5.56
CA GLY A 231 -23.35 -8.20 5.51
C GLY A 231 -22.82 -7.90 4.13
N PHE A 232 -21.91 -6.95 4.08
CA PHE A 232 -21.31 -6.48 2.84
C PHE A 232 -19.86 -6.04 3.06
N ALA A 233 -19.04 -6.18 2.02
CA ALA A 233 -17.65 -5.76 2.05
C ALA A 233 -17.52 -4.36 1.44
N VAL A 234 -16.78 -3.50 2.12
CA VAL A 234 -16.51 -2.13 1.68
C VAL A 234 -15.01 -1.94 1.46
N THR A 235 -14.66 -1.17 0.44
CA THR A 235 -13.30 -0.61 0.29
C THR A 235 -13.32 0.84 0.67
N PHE A 236 -12.26 1.29 1.34
CA PHE A 236 -12.07 2.70 1.64
C PHE A 236 -11.46 3.40 0.43
N ALA A 237 -11.96 4.60 0.14
CA ALA A 237 -11.37 5.51 -0.83
C ALA A 237 -10.17 6.22 -0.18
N PRO A 238 -9.09 6.48 -0.94
CA PRO A 238 -8.06 7.40 -0.49
C PRO A 238 -8.69 8.78 -0.31
N GLN A 239 -8.52 9.38 0.87
CA GLN A 239 -8.90 10.77 1.14
C GLN A 239 -7.81 11.73 0.66
#